data_AF-H7EN37-F1
#
_entry.id   AF-H7EN37-F1
#
_cell.length_a   1.000
_cell.length_b   1.000
_cell.length_c   1.000
_cell.angle_alpha   90.00
_cell.angle_beta   90.00
_cell.angle_gamma   90.00
#
_symmetry.space_group_name_H-M   'P 1'
#
loop_
_entity.id
_entity.type
_entity.pdbx_description
1 polymer ?
#
loop_
_entity_poly.entity_id
_entity_poly.type
_entity_poly.pdbx_seq_one_letter_code
_entity_poly.pdbx_strand_id
1 'polypeptide(L)'
;MGKRKIVLAQNKDYSGKISKPVMEKIIDDFKENIEDLEEKGKTVAGTIINGGEGLTKGAQEVFDEYTEEMESKEKFSIYNTNEEVNKIKESLQNKVRNKNKT
;
A
#
# COMPACT_ATOMS: atom_id res chain seq x y z
N MET A 1 19.98 -2.92 -18.19
CA MET A 1 19.47 -2.72 -16.82
C MET A 1 17.98 -2.41 -16.93
N GLY A 2 17.09 -3.29 -16.46
CA GLY A 2 15.66 -2.99 -16.47
C GLY A 2 15.37 -1.76 -15.59
N LYS A 3 14.54 -0.83 -16.06
CA LYS A 3 14.08 0.31 -15.25
C LYS A 3 13.44 -0.27 -13.98
N ARG A 4 13.95 0.10 -12.79
CA ARG A 4 13.35 -0.34 -11.52
C ARG A 4 11.91 0.18 -11.47
N LYS A 5 10.94 -0.72 -11.28
CA LYS A 5 9.56 -0.32 -11.04
C LYS A 5 9.46 0.26 -9.62
N ILE A 6 8.69 1.32 -9.47
CA ILE A 6 8.47 2.03 -8.21
C ILE A 6 7.22 1.48 -7.54
N VAL A 7 7.27 1.32 -6.23
CA VAL A 7 6.08 1.04 -5.41
C VAL A 7 5.88 2.23 -4.50
N LEU A 8 4.69 2.82 -4.51
CA LEU A 8 4.33 3.88 -3.58
C LEU A 8 3.74 3.24 -2.34
N ALA A 9 4.26 3.59 -1.18
CA ALA A 9 3.78 3.05 0.08
C ALA A 9 3.48 4.17 1.05
N GLN A 10 2.32 4.08 1.68
CA GLN A 10 1.98 4.89 2.83
C GLN A 10 2.04 4.02 4.07
N ASN A 11 2.74 4.50 5.10
CA ASN A 11 2.74 3.91 6.43
C ASN A 11 2.22 4.95 7.41
N LYS A 12 0.99 4.79 7.90
CA LYS A 12 0.45 5.62 8.99
C LYS A 12 -0.23 4.75 10.02
N ASP A 13 0.00 5.08 11.28
CA ASP A 13 -0.71 4.44 12.38
C ASP A 13 -2.06 5.16 12.58
N TYR A 14 -3.12 4.54 12.06
CA TYR A 14 -4.48 5.01 12.30
C TYR A 14 -5.03 4.29 13.53
N SER A 15 -5.53 5.03 14.52
CA SER A 15 -6.31 4.45 15.60
C SER A 15 -7.66 3.98 15.06
N GLY A 16 -8.00 2.70 15.20
CA GLY A 16 -9.25 2.14 14.70
C GLY A 16 -9.31 1.93 13.19
N LYS A 17 -10.53 1.79 12.67
CA LYS A 17 -10.79 1.54 11.24
C LYS A 17 -10.64 2.80 10.41
N ILE A 18 -10.07 2.66 9.21
CA ILE A 18 -9.95 3.76 8.24
C ILE A 18 -11.34 4.12 7.71
N SER A 19 -11.69 5.40 7.80
CA SER A 19 -12.96 5.94 7.30
C SER A 19 -12.88 6.23 5.80
N LYS A 20 -14.05 6.29 5.15
CA LYS A 20 -14.15 6.59 3.71
C LYS A 20 -13.41 7.87 3.29
N PRO A 21 -13.59 9.04 3.97
CA PRO A 21 -12.90 10.27 3.56
C PRO A 21 -11.37 10.19 3.70
N VAL A 22 -10.89 9.42 4.67
CA VAL A 22 -9.46 9.20 4.84
C VAL A 22 -8.93 8.33 3.70
N MET A 23 -9.65 7.26 3.33
CA MET A 23 -9.27 6.38 2.23
C MET A 23 -9.27 7.11 0.88
N GLU A 24 -10.30 7.91 0.59
CA GLU A 24 -10.38 8.75 -0.62
C GLU A 24 -9.16 9.66 -0.73
N LYS A 25 -8.83 10.38 0.34
CA LYS A 25 -7.66 11.25 0.36
C LYS A 25 -6.34 10.51 0.10
N ILE A 26 -6.17 9.32 0.66
CA ILE A 26 -4.98 8.49 0.43
C ILE A 26 -4.87 8.11 -1.05
N ILE A 27 -5.97 7.71 -1.65
CA ILE A 27 -6.03 7.29 -3.05
C ILE A 27 -5.77 8.47 -3.98
N ASP A 28 -6.34 9.64 -3.70
CA ASP A 28 -6.10 10.86 -4.47
C ASP A 28 -4.60 11.23 -4.43
N ASP A 29 -3.99 11.24 -3.25
CA ASP A 29 -2.54 11.47 -3.10
C ASP A 29 -1.74 10.46 -3.94
N PHE A 30 -2.13 9.18 -3.98
CA PHE A 30 -1.47 8.18 -4.82
C PHE A 30 -1.65 8.42 -6.32
N LYS A 31 -2.86 8.77 -6.77
CA LYS A 31 -3.15 9.03 -8.18
C LYS A 31 -2.28 10.17 -8.70
N GLU A 32 -2.21 11.28 -7.95
CA GLU A 32 -1.35 12.42 -8.28
C GLU A 32 0.13 12.01 -8.38
N ASN A 33 0.62 11.21 -7.41
CA ASN A 33 2.01 10.75 -7.42
C ASN A 33 2.31 9.75 -8.55
N ILE A 34 1.35 8.91 -8.93
CA ILE A 34 1.51 8.00 -10.07
C ILE A 34 1.66 8.80 -11.35
N GLU A 35 0.77 9.76 -11.59
CA GLU A 35 0.78 10.62 -12.77
C GLU A 35 2.11 11.38 -12.88
N ASP A 36 2.53 12.10 -11.82
CA ASP A 36 3.79 12.85 -11.81
C ASP A 36 5.02 11.97 -12.09
N LEU A 37 5.03 10.73 -11.59
CA LEU A 37 6.15 9.81 -11.82
C LEU A 37 6.14 9.25 -13.24
N GLU A 38 4.96 8.90 -13.78
CA GLU A 38 4.82 8.35 -15.13
C GLU A 38 5.11 9.42 -16.20
N GLU A 39 4.72 10.68 -15.98
CA GLU A 39 5.13 11.82 -16.82
C GLU A 39 6.66 11.99 -16.87
N LYS A 40 7.34 11.72 -15.76
CA LYS A 40 8.82 11.73 -15.67
C LYS A 40 9.47 10.47 -16.28
N GLY A 41 8.69 9.62 -16.97
CA GLY A 41 9.17 8.42 -17.65
C GLY A 41 9.57 7.28 -16.72
N LYS A 42 9.13 7.34 -15.45
CA LYS A 42 9.27 6.26 -14.48
C LYS A 42 8.08 5.31 -14.59
N THR A 43 8.23 4.10 -14.07
CA THR A 43 7.16 3.09 -14.10
C THR A 43 6.76 2.76 -12.68
N VAL A 44 5.49 2.95 -12.35
CA VAL A 44 4.92 2.53 -11.06
C VAL A 44 4.34 1.13 -11.21
N ALA A 45 4.70 0.22 -10.30
CA ALA A 45 4.18 -1.15 -10.24
C ALA A 45 2.90 -1.26 -9.40
N GLY A 46 2.71 -0.38 -8.43
CA GLY A 46 1.57 -0.46 -7.54
C GLY A 46 1.69 0.41 -6.29
N THR A 47 0.67 0.30 -5.45
CA THR A 47 0.53 1.05 -4.21
C THR A 47 0.31 0.13 -3.01
N ILE A 48 0.76 0.58 -1.84
CA ILE A 48 0.60 -0.12 -0.57
C ILE A 48 0.10 0.86 0.49
N ILE A 49 -1.03 0.54 1.09
CA ILE A 49 -1.59 1.24 2.25
C ILE A 49 -1.36 0.39 3.48
N ASN A 50 -0.57 0.89 4.42
CA ASN A 50 -0.33 0.23 5.70
C ASN A 50 -0.87 1.09 6.84
N GLY A 51 -1.78 0.52 7.63
CA GLY A 51 -2.32 1.20 8.79
C GLY A 51 -3.71 0.74 9.23
N GLY A 52 -4.07 1.13 10.46
CA GLY A 52 -5.42 0.94 10.97
C GLY A 52 -5.72 -0.48 11.42
N GLU A 53 -6.91 -0.66 11.97
CA GLU A 53 -7.44 -1.95 12.44
C GLU A 53 -8.37 -2.61 11.40
N GLY A 54 -8.34 -2.10 10.17
CA GLY A 54 -9.23 -2.49 9.07
C GLY A 54 -9.88 -1.29 8.40
N LEU A 55 -10.79 -1.57 7.46
CA LEU A 55 -11.56 -0.56 6.75
C LEU A 55 -13.00 -0.49 7.28
N THR A 56 -13.57 0.73 7.29
CA THR A 56 -15.04 0.87 7.36
C THR A 56 -15.66 0.37 6.06
N LYS A 57 -16.97 0.04 6.05
CA LYS A 57 -17.63 -0.45 4.83
C LYS A 57 -17.46 0.51 3.64
N GLY A 58 -17.66 1.81 3.86
CA GLY A 58 -17.49 2.81 2.81
C GLY A 58 -16.03 2.98 2.37
N ALA A 59 -15.04 2.74 3.25
CA ALA A 59 -13.63 2.74 2.85
C ALA A 59 -13.26 1.48 2.06
N GLN A 60 -13.88 0.34 2.37
CA GLN A 60 -13.70 -0.90 1.63
C GLN A 60 -14.20 -0.73 0.19
N GLU A 61 -15.42 -0.22 -0.01
CA GLU A 61 -15.98 0.05 -1.34
C GLU A 61 -15.05 0.94 -2.18
N VAL A 62 -14.53 2.03 -1.60
CA VAL A 62 -13.58 2.93 -2.28
C VAL A 62 -12.26 2.22 -2.61
N PHE A 63 -11.75 1.39 -1.70
CA PHE A 63 -10.50 0.66 -1.93
C PHE A 63 -10.65 -0.44 -2.98
N ASP A 64 -11.80 -1.11 -3.03
CA ASP A 64 -12.11 -2.13 -4.03
C ASP A 64 -12.19 -1.50 -5.43
N GLU A 65 -12.93 -0.39 -5.58
CA GLU A 65 -12.98 0.38 -6.84
C GLU A 65 -11.58 0.81 -7.31
N TYR A 66 -10.76 1.31 -6.39
CA TYR A 66 -9.39 1.69 -6.69
C TYR A 66 -8.51 0.49 -7.09
N THR A 67 -8.72 -0.66 -6.48
CA THR A 67 -7.99 -1.88 -6.81
C THR A 67 -8.32 -2.35 -8.22
N GLU A 68 -9.59 -2.36 -8.59
CA GLU A 68 -10.02 -2.68 -9.97
C GLU A 68 -9.41 -1.70 -10.98
N GLU A 69 -9.39 -0.39 -10.67
CA GLU A 69 -8.75 0.61 -11.51
C GLU A 69 -7.25 0.33 -11.71
N MET A 70 -6.54 -0.01 -10.65
CA MET A 70 -5.11 -0.32 -10.69
C MET A 70 -4.83 -1.60 -11.48
N GLU A 71 -5.63 -2.64 -11.28
CA GLU A 71 -5.51 -3.91 -12.01
C GLU A 71 -5.73 -3.73 -13.51
N SER A 72 -6.69 -2.89 -13.92
CA SER A 72 -6.92 -2.53 -15.33
C SER A 72 -5.70 -1.87 -15.99
N LYS A 73 -4.81 -1.28 -15.18
CA LYS A 73 -3.55 -0.64 -15.59
C LYS A 73 -2.33 -1.55 -15.37
N GLU A 74 -2.54 -2.85 -15.14
CA GLU A 74 -1.51 -3.85 -14.81
C GLU A 74 -0.67 -3.48 -13.57
N LYS A 75 -1.28 -2.79 -12.61
CA LYS A 75 -0.67 -2.39 -11.34
C LYS A 75 -1.38 -3.09 -10.19
N PHE A 76 -0.69 -3.25 -9.06
CA PHE A 76 -1.31 -3.79 -7.85
C PHE A 76 -1.66 -2.69 -6.85
N SER A 77 -2.61 -2.99 -5.98
CA SER A 77 -3.02 -2.19 -4.84
C SER A 77 -3.13 -3.15 -3.64
N ILE A 78 -2.47 -2.84 -2.52
CA ILE A 78 -2.48 -3.70 -1.33
C ILE A 78 -2.81 -2.86 -0.10
N TYR A 79 -3.73 -3.35 0.73
CA TYR A 79 -3.99 -2.84 2.05
C TYR A 79 -3.50 -3.84 3.12
N ASN A 80 -2.80 -3.35 4.13
CA ASN A 80 -2.45 -4.11 5.33
C ASN A 80 -2.86 -3.34 6.59
N THR A 81 -3.49 -4.04 7.52
CA THR A 81 -3.74 -3.56 8.88
C THR A 81 -2.43 -3.43 9.68
N ASN A 82 -2.49 -2.71 10.79
CA ASN A 82 -1.41 -2.61 11.77
C ASN A 82 -0.97 -3.99 12.28
N GLU A 83 -1.93 -4.90 12.50
CA GLU A 83 -1.64 -6.27 12.95
C GLU A 83 -0.83 -7.05 11.90
N GLU A 84 -1.24 -6.99 10.63
CA GLU A 84 -0.54 -7.65 9.53
C GLU A 84 0.85 -7.08 9.31
N VAL A 85 0.99 -5.76 9.37
CA VAL A 85 2.29 -5.08 9.28
C VAL A 85 3.22 -5.55 10.41
N ASN A 86 2.72 -5.70 11.63
CA ASN A 86 3.51 -6.21 12.75
C ASN A 86 3.90 -7.67 12.54
N LYS A 87 2.99 -8.54 12.09
CA LYS A 87 3.31 -9.94 11.74
C LYS A 87 4.37 -10.04 10.65
N ILE A 88 4.31 -9.19 9.63
CA ILE A 88 5.32 -9.13 8.57
C ILE A 88 6.68 -8.73 9.16
N LYS A 89 6.72 -7.68 10.00
CA LYS A 89 7.95 -7.23 10.67
C LYS A 89 8.56 -8.33 11.53
N GLU A 90 7.76 -8.99 12.36
CA GLU A 90 8.22 -10.09 13.22
C GLU A 90 8.77 -11.26 12.41
N SER A 91 8.07 -11.66 11.35
CA SER A 91 8.52 -12.72 10.43
C SER A 91 9.87 -12.38 9.80
N LEU A 92 10.06 -11.15 9.35
CA LEU A 92 11.33 -10.68 8.79
C LEU A 92 12.45 -10.67 9.85
N GLN A 93 12.18 -10.16 11.06
CA GLN A 93 13.14 -10.18 12.15
C GLN A 93 13.56 -11.61 12.53
N ASN A 94 12.60 -12.54 12.57
CA ASN A 94 12.86 -13.94 12.87
C ASN A 94 13.71 -14.60 11.78
N LYS A 95 13.46 -14.31 10.49
CA LYS A 95 14.31 -14.79 9.39
C LYS A 95 15.75 -14.29 9.53
N VAL A 96 15.94 -13.01 9.83
CA VAL A 96 17.27 -12.41 10.02
C VAL A 96 17.96 -13.02 11.25
N ARG A 97 17.26 -13.13 12.39
CA ARG A 97 17.78 -13.74 13.61
C ARG A 97 18.20 -15.19 13.38
N ASN A 98 17.38 -15.99 12.71
CA ASN A 98 17.68 -17.39 12.41
C ASN A 98 18.88 -17.52 11.47
N LYS A 99 19.04 -16.61 10.50
CA LYS A 99 20.22 -16.58 9.63
C LYS A 99 21.51 -16.28 10.40
N ASN A 100 21.43 -15.46 11.45
CA ASN A 100 22.57 -15.00 12.25
C ASN A 100 22.80 -15.83 13.53
N LYS A 101 22.07 -16.93 13.74
CA LYS A 101 22.25 -17.85 14.88
C LYS A 101 23.41 -18.85 14.69
N THR A 102 24.21 -18.69 13.64
CA THR A 102 25.54 -19.32 13.48
C THR A 102 26.52 -18.84 14.54
#